data_AF-A0A841Q0Z7-F1
#
_entry.id   AF-A0A841Q0Z7-F1
#
_cell.length_a   1.000
_cell.length_b   1.000
_cell.length_c   1.000
_cell.angle_alpha   90.00
_cell.angle_beta   90.00
_cell.angle_gamma   90.00
#
_symmetry.space_group_name_H-M   'P 1'
#
loop_
_entity.id
_entity.type
_entity.pdbx_description
1 polymer ?
#
loop_
_entity_poly.entity_id
_entity_poly.type
_entity_poly.pdbx_seq_one_letter_code
_entity_poly.pdbx_strand_id
1 'polypeptide(L)'
;MNKLFDYLIHFVSACLSSSSSENLYHQFVDYLEKSESIYSYSNWQATLRLPVDLELFAFEMIKEAESNSVSSAQLRNYLEVAYKMAKSQLESEPRIFPVWTGPLLEKGPIKLKTYETVKYLIDSAESEVFIVGYNFSFKNDDIKKLLRSIEQAVERNCRVNIIVNKVESNFKEIMDHWEKEQYQLNVYHWIGSKEEDFTSLHAKIIIIDQQKLLLTSANFSYHGFQKNIETGVVIENHQISRDIWNQYYMLMKENQMRKAY
;
A
#
# COMPACT_ATOMS: atom_id res chain seq x y z
N MET A 1 -10.39 23.21 21.71
CA MET A 1 -9.17 22.43 21.44
C MET A 1 -8.02 23.14 22.14
N ASN A 2 -7.11 22.41 22.79
CA ASN A 2 -6.00 23.01 23.52
C ASN A 2 -4.94 23.50 22.50
N LYS A 3 -4.74 24.82 22.41
CA LYS A 3 -3.84 25.48 21.45
C LYS A 3 -2.42 24.93 21.49
N LEU A 4 -1.96 24.46 22.65
CA LEU A 4 -0.66 23.80 22.79
C LEU A 4 -0.49 22.64 21.81
N PHE A 5 -1.49 21.75 21.72
CA PHE A 5 -1.41 20.59 20.85
C PHE A 5 -1.48 20.98 19.38
N ASP A 6 -2.22 22.04 19.03
CA ASP A 6 -2.27 22.54 17.66
C ASP A 6 -0.88 23.04 17.21
N TYR A 7 -0.18 23.84 18.02
CA TYR A 7 1.18 24.30 17.69
C TYR A 7 2.19 23.16 17.65
N LEU A 8 2.09 22.21 18.58
CA LEU A 8 2.95 21.03 18.63
C LEU A 8 2.79 20.16 17.39
N ILE A 9 1.57 19.88 16.96
CA ILE A 9 1.27 19.11 15.74
C ILE A 9 1.82 19.82 14.50
N HIS A 10 1.62 21.14 14.38
CA HIS A 10 2.16 21.91 13.26
C HIS A 10 3.70 21.92 13.24
N PHE A 11 4.34 22.08 14.40
CA PHE A 11 5.80 22.00 14.52
C PHE A 11 6.34 20.64 14.03
N VAL A 12 5.77 19.55 14.54
CA VAL A 12 6.16 18.18 14.15
C VAL A 12 5.92 17.93 12.66
N SER A 13 4.75 18.32 12.14
CA SER A 13 4.40 18.18 10.72
C SER A 13 5.37 18.93 9.82
N ALA A 14 5.71 20.17 10.17
CA ALA A 14 6.68 20.97 9.43
C ALA A 14 8.10 20.36 9.48
N CYS A 15 8.53 19.83 10.64
CA CYS A 15 9.79 19.09 10.75
C CYS A 15 9.83 17.84 9.85
N LEU A 16 8.73 17.12 9.72
CA LEU A 16 8.67 15.89 8.90
C LEU A 16 8.46 16.14 7.40
N SER A 17 8.33 17.39 6.95
CA SER A 17 8.16 17.73 5.53
C SER A 17 9.38 17.43 4.66
N SER A 18 10.58 17.33 5.24
CA SER A 18 11.82 16.99 4.55
C SER A 18 12.83 16.31 5.48
N SER A 19 13.76 15.52 4.93
CA SER A 19 14.83 14.90 5.74
C SER A 19 15.75 15.93 6.40
N SER A 20 15.96 17.10 5.77
CA SER A 20 16.74 18.20 6.36
C SER A 20 16.06 18.83 7.57
N SER A 21 14.73 18.94 7.55
CA SER A 21 13.96 19.53 8.65
C SER A 21 13.71 18.55 9.80
N GLU A 22 13.79 17.23 9.56
CA GLU A 22 13.65 16.22 10.61
C GLU A 22 14.77 16.33 11.65
N ASN A 23 15.99 16.70 11.23
CA ASN A 23 17.09 16.94 12.15
C ASN A 23 16.81 18.10 13.13
N LEU A 24 16.04 19.11 12.70
CA LEU A 24 15.66 20.24 13.54
C LEU A 24 14.73 19.83 14.69
N TYR A 25 13.90 18.79 14.48
CA TYR A 25 13.10 18.20 15.56
C TYR A 25 14.02 17.61 16.63
N HIS A 26 15.01 16.81 16.25
CA HIS A 26 15.95 16.19 17.18
C HIS A 26 16.76 17.25 17.95
N GLN A 27 17.25 18.27 17.26
CA GLN A 27 17.95 19.40 17.91
C GLN A 27 17.07 20.12 18.93
N PHE A 28 15.80 20.34 18.61
CA PHE A 28 14.85 20.98 19.50
C PHE A 28 14.57 20.11 20.75
N VAL A 29 14.33 18.81 20.59
CA VAL A 29 14.12 17.88 21.70
C VAL A 29 15.36 17.78 22.60
N ASP A 30 16.56 17.69 22.01
CA ASP A 30 17.83 17.67 22.75
C ASP A 30 18.04 18.97 23.55
N TYR A 31 17.61 20.11 23.01
CA TYR A 31 17.65 21.39 23.73
C TYR A 31 16.70 21.39 24.93
N LEU A 32 15.47 20.89 24.75
CA LEU A 32 14.51 20.74 25.86
C LEU A 32 15.02 19.77 26.95
N GLU A 33 15.91 18.84 26.62
CA GLU A 33 16.55 17.94 27.59
C GLU A 33 17.59 18.65 28.45
N LYS A 34 18.44 19.46 27.81
CA LYS A 34 19.59 20.12 28.46
C LYS A 34 19.25 21.43 29.16
N SER A 35 18.12 22.04 28.83
CA SER A 35 17.76 23.36 29.36
C SER A 35 16.99 23.27 30.67
N GLU A 36 17.52 23.92 31.72
CA GLU A 36 16.85 24.08 33.01
C GLU A 36 15.65 25.03 32.94
N SER A 37 15.64 25.95 31.96
CA SER A 37 14.54 26.89 31.72
C SER A 37 14.31 27.10 30.22
N ILE A 38 13.21 26.53 29.72
CA ILE A 38 12.84 26.58 28.31
C ILE A 38 12.07 27.86 27.93
N TYR A 39 11.70 28.69 28.92
CA TYR A 39 10.86 29.88 28.74
C TYR A 39 11.63 31.12 28.29
N SER A 40 12.98 31.08 28.32
CA SER A 40 13.80 32.18 27.80
C SER A 40 13.92 32.10 26.28
N TYR A 41 13.09 32.89 25.58
CA TYR A 41 13.05 32.93 24.11
C TYR A 41 14.42 33.21 23.45
N SER A 42 15.14 34.22 23.97
CA SER A 42 16.44 34.63 23.45
C SER A 42 17.50 33.52 23.49
N ASN A 43 17.42 32.62 24.47
CA ASN A 43 18.41 31.56 24.66
C ASN A 43 18.29 30.45 23.61
N TRP A 44 17.07 30.03 23.29
CA TRP A 44 16.89 28.93 22.34
C TRP A 44 16.97 29.41 20.89
N GLN A 45 16.50 30.62 20.57
CA GLN A 45 16.62 31.19 19.22
C GLN A 45 18.09 31.26 18.76
N ALA A 46 18.97 31.78 19.63
CA ALA A 46 20.40 31.90 19.33
C ALA A 46 21.09 30.53 19.15
N THR A 47 20.59 29.51 19.86
CA THR A 47 21.16 28.16 19.90
C THR A 47 20.69 27.30 18.72
N LEU A 48 19.38 27.26 18.48
CA LEU A 48 18.76 26.33 17.53
C LEU A 48 18.67 26.88 16.11
N ARG A 49 18.59 28.22 15.95
CA ARG A 49 18.54 28.91 14.64
C ARG A 49 17.53 28.26 13.68
N LEU A 50 16.33 28.01 14.17
CA LEU A 50 15.26 27.41 13.39
C LEU A 50 14.84 28.34 12.23
N PRO A 51 14.40 27.78 11.09
CA PRO A 51 13.64 28.53 10.08
C PRO A 51 12.43 29.24 10.71
N VAL A 52 12.03 30.39 10.14
CA VAL A 52 11.03 31.31 10.71
C VAL A 52 9.69 30.61 11.00
N ASP A 53 9.24 29.71 10.13
CA ASP A 53 8.02 28.94 10.28
C ASP A 53 8.08 27.99 11.48
N LEU A 54 9.17 27.23 11.62
CA LEU A 54 9.41 26.34 12.76
C LEU A 54 9.62 27.11 14.07
N GLU A 55 10.33 28.23 14.00
CA GLU A 55 10.56 29.11 15.14
C GLU A 55 9.25 29.65 15.72
N LEU A 56 8.33 30.08 14.86
CA LEU A 56 7.06 30.64 15.29
C LEU A 56 6.17 29.58 15.98
N PHE A 57 6.15 28.35 15.46
CA PHE A 57 5.46 27.24 16.13
C PHE A 57 6.12 26.85 17.45
N ALA A 58 7.45 26.78 17.50
CA ALA A 58 8.18 26.48 18.72
C ALA A 58 7.94 27.53 19.82
N PHE A 59 7.90 28.81 19.45
CA PHE A 59 7.63 29.91 20.35
C PHE A 59 6.23 29.82 20.98
N GLU A 60 5.18 29.73 20.16
CA GLU A 60 3.81 29.66 20.68
C GLU A 60 3.57 28.37 21.47
N MET A 61 4.19 27.25 21.06
CA MET A 61 4.15 26.00 21.81
C MET A 61 4.76 26.14 23.22
N ILE A 62 5.94 26.75 23.37
CA ILE A 62 6.60 26.95 24.68
C ILE A 62 5.76 27.89 25.55
N LYS A 63 5.25 28.97 24.99
CA LYS A 63 4.41 29.96 25.69
C LYS A 63 3.09 29.37 26.19
N GLU A 64 2.43 28.54 25.37
CA GLU A 64 1.23 27.81 25.78
C GLU A 64 1.57 26.74 26.82
N ALA A 65 2.71 26.05 26.71
CA ALA A 65 3.16 25.10 27.72
C ALA A 65 3.34 25.77 29.09
N GLU A 66 3.96 26.95 29.12
CA GLU A 66 4.13 27.77 30.34
C GLU A 66 2.77 28.14 30.95
N SER A 67 1.88 28.68 30.11
CA SER A 67 0.54 29.13 30.54
C SER A 67 -0.30 27.99 31.11
N ASN A 68 -0.05 26.76 30.66
CA ASN A 68 -0.73 25.55 31.11
C ASN A 68 0.05 24.76 32.18
N SER A 69 1.14 25.32 32.74
CA SER A 69 2.00 24.65 33.74
C SER A 69 2.54 23.29 33.29
N VAL A 70 2.80 23.13 31.99
CA VAL A 70 3.39 21.92 31.40
C VAL A 70 4.90 21.99 31.56
N SER A 71 5.47 21.03 32.30
CA SER A 71 6.93 20.92 32.48
C SER A 71 7.64 20.58 31.17
N SER A 72 8.94 20.88 31.08
CA SER A 72 9.78 20.51 29.93
C SER A 72 9.74 19.00 29.65
N ALA A 73 9.74 18.16 30.70
CA ALA A 73 9.62 16.72 30.57
C ALA A 73 8.27 16.29 29.94
N GLN A 74 7.15 16.91 30.35
CA GLN A 74 5.84 16.64 29.74
C GLN A 74 5.79 17.11 28.29
N LEU A 75 6.33 18.29 27.99
CA LEU A 75 6.39 18.81 26.61
C LEU A 75 7.20 17.90 25.69
N ARG A 76 8.34 17.37 26.15
CA ARG A 76 9.13 16.38 25.42
C ARG A 76 8.33 15.11 25.14
N ASN A 77 7.61 14.59 26.14
CA ASN A 77 6.77 13.40 25.95
C ASN A 77 5.67 13.66 24.91
N TYR A 78 5.04 14.84 24.93
CA TYR A 78 4.04 15.20 23.92
C TYR A 78 4.63 15.29 22.52
N LEU A 79 5.82 15.90 22.37
CA LEU A 79 6.55 15.97 21.11
C LEU A 79 6.98 14.60 20.60
N GLU A 80 7.43 13.71 21.48
CA GLU A 80 7.84 12.36 21.14
C GLU A 80 6.66 11.54 20.62
N VAL A 81 5.52 11.59 21.34
CA VAL A 81 4.30 10.92 20.90
C VAL A 81 3.83 11.47 19.55
N ALA A 82 3.75 12.79 19.40
CA ALA A 82 3.32 13.40 18.14
C ALA A 82 4.25 13.06 16.97
N TYR A 83 5.56 13.10 17.18
CA TYR A 83 6.56 12.72 16.17
C TYR A 83 6.44 11.25 15.78
N LYS A 84 6.37 10.33 16.76
CA LYS A 84 6.21 8.89 16.48
C LYS A 84 4.89 8.60 15.75
N MET A 85 3.80 9.26 16.15
CA MET A 85 2.51 9.14 15.47
C MET A 85 2.56 9.66 14.04
N ALA A 86 3.12 10.85 13.81
CA ALA A 86 3.22 11.44 12.48
C ALA A 86 4.15 10.61 11.56
N LYS A 87 5.28 10.13 12.08
CA LYS A 87 6.18 9.24 11.35
C LYS A 87 5.52 7.92 10.98
N SER A 88 4.87 7.28 11.95
CA SER A 88 4.09 6.06 11.69
C SER A 88 2.99 6.29 10.66
N GLN A 89 2.31 7.44 10.70
CA GLN A 89 1.27 7.79 9.73
C GLN A 89 1.84 7.95 8.31
N LEU A 90 2.96 8.69 8.16
CA LEU A 90 3.65 8.87 6.88
C LEU A 90 4.19 7.55 6.32
N GLU A 91 4.80 6.72 7.16
CA GLU A 91 5.29 5.41 6.77
C GLU A 91 4.16 4.47 6.33
N SER A 92 2.97 4.63 6.90
CA SER A 92 1.78 3.85 6.53
C SER A 92 0.87 4.53 5.50
N GLU A 93 1.25 5.70 4.97
CA GLU A 93 0.38 6.44 4.06
C GLU A 93 0.23 5.66 2.74
N PRO A 94 -1.02 5.34 2.34
CA PRO A 94 -1.24 4.56 1.14
C PRO A 94 -0.90 5.39 -0.10
N ARG A 95 -0.05 4.85 -0.97
CA ARG A 95 0.10 5.37 -2.32
C ARG A 95 -0.97 4.73 -3.20
N ILE A 96 -1.90 5.54 -3.69
CA ILE A 96 -3.05 5.07 -4.46
C ILE A 96 -2.97 5.61 -5.89
N PHE A 97 -2.99 4.70 -6.87
CA PHE A 97 -2.92 5.05 -8.28
C PHE A 97 -4.13 4.48 -9.04
N PRO A 98 -4.95 5.33 -9.69
CA PRO A 98 -6.05 4.83 -10.51
C PRO A 98 -5.52 4.19 -11.79
N VAL A 99 -6.14 3.10 -12.22
CA VAL A 99 -5.88 2.44 -13.49
C VAL A 99 -7.15 2.32 -14.32
N TRP A 100 -6.98 2.31 -15.63
CA TRP A 100 -8.09 2.37 -16.59
C TRP A 100 -7.85 1.45 -17.79
N THR A 101 -8.86 0.65 -18.13
CA THR A 101 -8.97 0.08 -19.48
C THR A 101 -10.02 0.89 -20.24
N GLY A 102 -9.71 1.29 -21.46
CA GLY A 102 -10.62 2.04 -22.32
C GLY A 102 -9.91 3.18 -23.04
N PRO A 103 -10.67 4.07 -23.70
CA PRO A 103 -10.09 5.21 -24.40
C PRO A 103 -9.36 6.12 -23.40
N LEU A 104 -8.10 6.44 -23.70
CA LEU A 104 -7.36 7.47 -22.97
C LEU A 104 -7.70 8.84 -23.54
N LEU A 105 -7.95 9.78 -22.64
CA LEU A 105 -8.14 11.18 -22.97
C LEU A 105 -6.82 11.92 -22.74
N GLU A 106 -6.40 12.74 -23.70
CA GLU A 106 -5.17 13.54 -23.62
C GLU A 106 -5.13 14.37 -22.32
N LYS A 107 -6.25 15.01 -21.99
CA LYS A 107 -6.45 15.78 -20.75
C LYS A 107 -7.15 15.01 -19.63
N GLY A 108 -7.27 13.68 -19.76
CA GLY A 108 -7.90 12.83 -18.75
C GLY A 108 -7.05 12.69 -17.48
N PRO A 109 -7.67 12.48 -16.31
CA PRO A 109 -6.95 12.41 -15.03
C PRO A 109 -6.19 11.08 -14.83
N ILE A 110 -6.62 10.00 -15.48
CA ILE A 110 -6.00 8.67 -15.35
C ILE A 110 -5.08 8.42 -16.54
N LYS A 111 -3.82 8.09 -16.24
CA LYS A 111 -2.78 7.82 -17.26
C LYS A 111 -2.34 6.36 -17.29
N LEU A 112 -2.52 5.63 -16.19
CA LEU A 112 -2.12 4.23 -16.10
C LEU A 112 -3.15 3.34 -16.77
N LYS A 113 -2.68 2.54 -17.73
CA LYS A 113 -3.48 1.51 -18.37
C LYS A 113 -3.42 0.21 -17.57
N THR A 114 -4.53 -0.50 -17.51
CA THR A 114 -4.64 -1.74 -16.72
C THR A 114 -3.63 -2.80 -17.17
N TYR A 115 -3.52 -3.09 -18.47
CA TYR A 115 -2.60 -4.11 -19.00
C TYR A 115 -1.14 -3.84 -18.61
N GLU A 116 -0.65 -2.63 -18.90
CA GLU A 116 0.74 -2.24 -18.65
C GLU A 116 1.04 -2.24 -17.14
N THR A 117 0.07 -1.83 -16.31
CA THR A 117 0.19 -1.90 -14.85
C THR A 117 0.27 -3.34 -14.35
N VAL A 118 -0.61 -4.22 -14.82
CA VAL A 118 -0.60 -5.65 -14.46
C VAL A 118 0.74 -6.28 -14.83
N LYS A 119 1.23 -6.00 -16.05
CA LYS A 119 2.54 -6.49 -16.49
C LYS A 119 3.65 -6.01 -15.57
N TYR A 120 3.72 -4.70 -15.30
CA TYR A 120 4.72 -4.11 -14.43
C TYR A 120 4.71 -4.73 -13.03
N LEU A 121 3.52 -4.92 -12.44
CA LEU A 121 3.37 -5.52 -11.12
C LEU A 121 3.97 -6.93 -11.09
N ILE A 122 3.61 -7.79 -12.04
CA ILE A 122 4.11 -9.17 -12.13
C ILE A 122 5.62 -9.21 -12.41
N ASP A 123 6.11 -8.36 -13.32
CA ASP A 123 7.54 -8.27 -13.63
C ASP A 123 8.37 -7.81 -12.42
N SER A 124 7.80 -6.96 -11.57
CA SER A 124 8.46 -6.42 -10.37
C SER A 124 8.45 -7.34 -9.16
N ALA A 125 7.80 -8.51 -9.24
CA ALA A 125 7.68 -9.43 -8.10
C ALA A 125 9.03 -10.04 -7.72
N GLU A 126 9.33 -10.05 -6.42
CA GLU A 126 10.57 -10.59 -5.86
C GLU A 126 10.36 -11.90 -5.06
N SER A 127 9.18 -12.11 -4.49
CA SER A 127 8.89 -13.21 -3.57
C SER A 127 7.57 -13.93 -3.84
N GLU A 128 6.52 -13.21 -4.23
CA GLU A 128 5.18 -13.77 -4.41
C GLU A 128 4.36 -13.01 -5.46
N VAL A 129 3.70 -13.77 -6.34
CA VAL A 129 2.64 -13.30 -7.21
C VAL A 129 1.35 -14.00 -6.81
N PHE A 130 0.37 -13.24 -6.35
CA PHE A 130 -0.91 -13.75 -5.86
C PHE A 130 -2.06 -13.16 -6.67
N ILE A 131 -2.74 -13.98 -7.46
CA ILE A 131 -3.79 -13.55 -8.37
C ILE A 131 -5.11 -14.18 -7.94
N VAL A 132 -6.17 -13.39 -7.86
CA VAL A 132 -7.53 -13.89 -7.71
C VAL A 132 -8.32 -13.39 -8.92
N GLY A 133 -8.95 -14.31 -9.63
CA GLY A 133 -9.67 -13.98 -10.85
C GLY A 133 -10.96 -14.74 -11.00
N TYR A 134 -11.99 -14.01 -11.45
CA TYR A 134 -13.26 -14.61 -11.82
C TYR A 134 -13.17 -15.41 -13.13
N ASN A 135 -12.56 -14.84 -14.16
CA ASN A 135 -12.42 -15.46 -15.48
C ASN A 135 -11.02 -15.21 -16.06
N PHE A 136 -10.47 -16.25 -16.69
CA PHE A 136 -9.17 -16.24 -17.35
C PHE A 136 -9.33 -16.57 -18.84
N SER A 137 -8.59 -15.89 -19.71
CA SER A 137 -8.47 -16.30 -21.12
C SER A 137 -7.14 -15.90 -21.74
N PHE A 138 -6.42 -16.89 -22.27
CA PHE A 138 -5.07 -16.76 -22.85
C PHE A 138 -5.06 -16.95 -24.37
N LYS A 139 -6.21 -16.80 -25.05
CA LYS A 139 -6.31 -16.96 -26.51
C LYS A 139 -5.59 -15.87 -27.31
N ASN A 140 -5.44 -14.69 -26.72
CA ASN A 140 -4.80 -13.53 -27.36
C ASN A 140 -3.32 -13.41 -26.93
N ASP A 141 -2.46 -13.05 -27.88
CA ASP A 141 -1.01 -13.00 -27.68
C ASP A 141 -0.56 -12.01 -26.59
N ASP A 142 -1.26 -10.89 -26.39
CA ASP A 142 -0.90 -9.95 -25.33
C ASP A 142 -1.13 -10.57 -23.94
N ILE A 143 -2.20 -11.34 -23.77
CA ILE A 143 -2.46 -12.01 -22.49
C ILE A 143 -1.52 -13.21 -22.30
N LYS A 144 -1.11 -13.88 -23.39
CA LYS A 144 -0.02 -14.88 -23.33
C LYS A 144 1.29 -14.26 -22.86
N LYS A 145 1.61 -13.02 -23.24
CA LYS A 145 2.79 -12.31 -22.70
C LYS A 145 2.68 -12.07 -21.19
N LEU A 146 1.47 -11.81 -20.67
CA LEU A 146 1.27 -11.73 -19.21
C LEU A 146 1.48 -13.09 -18.55
N LEU A 147 0.99 -14.18 -19.14
CA LEU A 147 1.26 -15.53 -18.63
C LEU A 147 2.76 -15.83 -18.59
N ARG A 148 3.49 -15.50 -19.65
CA ARG A 148 4.96 -15.59 -19.69
C ARG A 148 5.64 -14.75 -18.60
N SER A 149 5.07 -13.59 -18.26
CA SER A 149 5.61 -12.76 -17.17
C SER A 149 5.43 -13.45 -15.81
N ILE A 150 4.32 -14.19 -15.62
CA ILE A 150 4.08 -15.03 -14.44
C ILE A 150 5.06 -16.22 -14.40
N GLU A 151 5.28 -16.87 -15.55
CA GLU A 151 6.26 -17.96 -15.68
C GLU A 151 7.69 -17.49 -15.39
N GLN A 152 8.05 -16.28 -15.81
CA GLN A 152 9.33 -15.67 -15.46
C GLN A 152 9.43 -15.36 -13.96
N ALA A 153 8.32 -15.02 -13.29
CA ALA A 153 8.32 -14.87 -11.83
C ALA A 153 8.64 -16.20 -11.14
N VAL A 154 8.09 -17.31 -11.64
CA VAL A 154 8.45 -18.67 -11.19
C VAL A 154 9.95 -18.94 -11.37
N GLU A 155 10.54 -18.58 -12.52
CA GLU A 155 11.98 -18.74 -12.77
C GLU A 155 12.85 -17.92 -11.79
N ARG A 156 12.34 -16.78 -11.33
CA ARG A 156 12.96 -15.96 -10.27
C ARG A 156 12.72 -16.51 -8.86
N ASN A 157 12.14 -17.71 -8.73
CA ASN A 157 11.74 -18.34 -7.47
C ASN A 157 10.63 -17.61 -6.70
N CYS A 158 9.81 -16.81 -7.38
CA CYS A 158 8.60 -16.26 -6.78
C CYS A 158 7.57 -17.38 -6.59
N ARG A 159 6.90 -17.38 -5.44
CA ARG A 159 5.73 -18.24 -5.20
C ARG A 159 4.56 -17.71 -6.02
N VAL A 160 3.99 -18.52 -6.90
CA VAL A 160 2.81 -18.13 -7.68
C VAL A 160 1.56 -18.85 -7.17
N ASN A 161 0.58 -18.06 -6.74
CA ASN A 161 -0.72 -18.52 -6.28
C ASN A 161 -1.81 -17.90 -7.15
N ILE A 162 -2.63 -18.74 -7.78
CA ILE A 162 -3.80 -18.29 -8.56
C ILE A 162 -5.06 -18.89 -7.95
N ILE A 163 -6.00 -18.03 -7.55
CA ILE A 163 -7.32 -18.44 -7.09
C ILE A 163 -8.32 -18.20 -8.21
N VAL A 164 -8.98 -19.27 -8.65
CA VAL A 164 -9.93 -19.26 -9.75
C VAL A 164 -11.35 -19.48 -9.25
N ASN A 165 -12.33 -18.89 -9.93
CA ASN A 165 -13.75 -19.13 -9.63
C ASN A 165 -14.22 -20.53 -10.10
N LYS A 166 -14.24 -20.77 -11.42
CA LYS A 166 -14.66 -22.06 -12.00
C LYS A 166 -13.46 -22.93 -12.28
N VAL A 167 -13.27 -24.00 -11.51
CA VAL A 167 -12.12 -24.92 -11.65
C VAL A 167 -12.03 -25.43 -13.08
N GLU A 168 -13.04 -26.14 -13.58
CA GLU A 168 -12.95 -26.85 -14.86
C GLU A 168 -12.53 -25.94 -16.03
N SER A 169 -13.15 -24.77 -16.17
CA SER A 169 -12.86 -23.86 -17.29
C SER A 169 -11.59 -23.04 -17.07
N ASN A 170 -11.42 -22.42 -15.91
CA ASN A 170 -10.28 -21.52 -15.68
C ASN A 170 -8.99 -22.31 -15.49
N PHE A 171 -9.02 -23.43 -14.76
CA PHE A 171 -7.85 -24.28 -14.57
C PHE A 171 -7.37 -24.83 -15.92
N LYS A 172 -8.29 -25.38 -16.72
CA LYS A 172 -7.96 -25.87 -18.05
C LYS A 172 -7.36 -24.78 -18.94
N GLU A 173 -7.98 -23.61 -19.01
CA GLU A 173 -7.48 -22.49 -19.82
C GLU A 173 -6.06 -22.05 -19.39
N ILE A 174 -5.75 -22.04 -18.09
CA ILE A 174 -4.40 -21.74 -17.58
C ILE A 174 -3.43 -22.86 -17.99
N MET A 175 -3.76 -24.12 -17.70
CA MET A 175 -2.86 -25.26 -17.94
C MET A 175 -2.63 -25.55 -19.42
N ASP A 176 -3.62 -25.30 -20.29
CA ASP A 176 -3.50 -25.45 -21.75
C ASP A 176 -2.46 -24.49 -22.35
N HIS A 177 -2.10 -23.42 -21.62
CA HIS A 177 -1.14 -22.40 -22.06
C HIS A 177 0.09 -22.26 -21.15
N TRP A 178 0.17 -23.02 -20.06
CA TRP A 178 1.27 -22.97 -19.11
C TRP A 178 2.46 -23.79 -19.61
N GLU A 179 3.62 -23.16 -19.76
CA GLU A 179 4.82 -23.77 -20.33
C GLU A 179 5.84 -24.25 -19.29
N LYS A 180 5.52 -24.16 -17.98
CA LYS A 180 6.39 -24.59 -16.86
C LYS A 180 5.89 -25.86 -16.21
N GLU A 181 6.71 -26.43 -15.31
CA GLU A 181 6.31 -27.62 -14.56
C GLU A 181 5.09 -27.29 -13.68
N GLN A 182 4.09 -28.17 -13.69
CA GLN A 182 2.81 -27.93 -13.03
C GLN A 182 2.97 -27.66 -11.52
N TYR A 183 3.93 -28.32 -10.85
CA TYR A 183 4.16 -28.16 -9.42
C TYR A 183 4.66 -26.75 -9.03
N GLN A 184 5.12 -25.95 -10.00
CA GLN A 184 5.60 -24.59 -9.77
C GLN A 184 4.47 -23.56 -9.67
N LEU A 185 3.24 -23.95 -10.02
CA LEU A 185 2.05 -23.12 -9.94
C LEU A 185 1.08 -23.70 -8.91
N ASN A 186 0.64 -22.88 -7.96
CA ASN A 186 -0.43 -23.26 -7.05
C ASN A 186 -1.75 -22.69 -7.56
N VAL A 187 -2.69 -23.56 -7.93
CA VAL A 187 -4.03 -23.13 -8.30
C VAL A 187 -5.01 -23.56 -7.22
N TYR A 188 -5.78 -22.60 -6.70
CA TYR A 188 -6.81 -22.81 -5.70
C TYR A 188 -8.18 -22.42 -6.25
N HIS A 189 -9.23 -22.93 -5.63
CA HIS A 189 -10.58 -22.46 -5.85
C HIS A 189 -11.35 -22.41 -4.55
N TRP A 190 -12.33 -21.52 -4.50
CA TRP A 190 -13.27 -21.48 -3.38
C TRP A 190 -14.26 -22.64 -3.49
N ILE A 191 -14.56 -23.28 -2.35
CA ILE A 191 -15.50 -24.40 -2.30
C ILE A 191 -16.95 -23.91 -2.48
N GLY A 192 -17.25 -22.70 -1.99
CA GLY A 192 -18.60 -22.14 -2.01
C GLY A 192 -19.56 -22.81 -1.03
N SER A 193 -20.82 -22.39 -1.07
CA SER A 193 -21.94 -23.10 -0.45
C SER A 193 -22.58 -23.99 -1.52
N LYS A 194 -22.83 -25.26 -1.19
CA LYS A 194 -23.53 -26.20 -2.09
C LYS A 194 -25.02 -25.87 -2.26
N GLU A 195 -25.55 -24.98 -1.42
CA GLU A 195 -26.99 -24.72 -1.31
C GLU A 195 -27.44 -23.47 -2.08
N GLU A 196 -26.51 -22.72 -2.70
CA GLU A 196 -26.80 -21.47 -3.40
C GLU A 196 -26.21 -21.45 -4.82
N ASP A 197 -27.09 -21.54 -5.82
CA ASP A 197 -26.74 -21.70 -7.23
C ASP A 197 -26.04 -20.49 -7.89
N PHE A 198 -25.94 -19.34 -7.20
CA PHE A 198 -25.42 -18.09 -7.76
C PHE A 198 -24.18 -17.55 -7.07
N THR A 199 -23.64 -18.29 -6.11
CA THR A 199 -22.55 -17.81 -5.27
C THR A 199 -21.20 -18.06 -5.97
N SER A 200 -20.38 -17.01 -6.12
CA SER A 200 -19.13 -17.09 -6.90
C SER A 200 -17.99 -16.25 -6.33
N LEU A 201 -16.76 -16.67 -6.60
CA LEU A 201 -15.56 -15.88 -6.38
C LEU A 201 -15.47 -14.81 -7.49
N HIS A 202 -16.07 -13.64 -7.26
CA HIS A 202 -16.11 -12.57 -8.26
C HIS A 202 -15.00 -11.52 -8.12
N ALA A 203 -14.10 -11.68 -7.16
CA ALA A 203 -12.96 -10.79 -6.98
C ALA A 203 -11.97 -10.87 -8.15
N LYS A 204 -11.38 -9.74 -8.51
CA LYS A 204 -10.30 -9.61 -9.49
C LYS A 204 -9.21 -8.75 -8.87
N ILE A 205 -8.22 -9.41 -8.30
CA ILE A 205 -7.12 -8.76 -7.60
C ILE A 205 -5.79 -9.38 -7.99
N ILE A 206 -4.74 -8.56 -7.91
CA ILE A 206 -3.35 -9.01 -8.01
C ILE A 206 -2.62 -8.43 -6.82
N ILE A 207 -1.99 -9.28 -6.02
CA ILE A 207 -1.17 -8.89 -4.89
C ILE A 207 0.26 -9.34 -5.18
N ILE A 208 1.21 -8.41 -5.08
CA ILE A 208 2.64 -8.67 -5.28
C ILE A 208 3.34 -8.47 -3.95
N ASP A 209 4.11 -9.48 -3.53
CA ASP A 209 4.96 -9.47 -2.34
C ASP A 209 4.24 -9.05 -1.04
N GLN A 210 2.91 -9.18 -1.00
CA GLN A 210 2.02 -8.71 0.08
C GLN A 210 2.09 -7.19 0.34
N GLN A 211 2.66 -6.42 -0.59
CA GLN A 211 2.92 -4.99 -0.46
C GLN A 211 2.14 -4.15 -1.46
N LYS A 212 1.96 -4.65 -2.69
CA LYS A 212 1.22 -3.96 -3.74
C LYS A 212 -0.06 -4.72 -4.05
N LEU A 213 -1.19 -4.03 -4.08
CA LEU A 213 -2.49 -4.59 -4.42
C LEU A 213 -3.08 -3.83 -5.61
N LEU A 214 -3.40 -4.54 -6.68
CA LEU A 214 -4.33 -4.07 -7.69
C LEU A 214 -5.72 -4.65 -7.39
N LEU A 215 -6.70 -3.77 -7.20
CA LEU A 215 -8.13 -4.11 -7.20
C LEU A 215 -8.76 -3.54 -8.47
N THR A 216 -9.42 -4.39 -9.27
CA THR A 216 -9.97 -3.97 -10.57
C THR A 216 -11.29 -4.65 -10.90
N SER A 217 -12.08 -4.06 -11.80
CA SER A 217 -13.23 -4.70 -12.42
C SER A 217 -12.86 -5.66 -13.56
N ALA A 218 -11.63 -5.56 -14.08
CA ALA A 218 -11.17 -6.31 -15.25
C ALA A 218 -10.98 -7.81 -14.98
N ASN A 219 -11.55 -8.64 -15.85
CA ASN A 219 -11.19 -10.07 -15.92
C ASN A 219 -9.78 -10.24 -16.52
N PHE A 220 -9.08 -11.33 -16.16
CA PHE A 220 -7.75 -11.65 -16.69
C PHE A 220 -7.84 -12.15 -18.13
N SER A 221 -8.08 -11.22 -19.05
CA SER A 221 -8.48 -11.50 -20.43
C SER A 221 -8.17 -10.31 -21.32
N TYR A 222 -8.14 -10.54 -22.64
CA TYR A 222 -7.90 -9.47 -23.61
C TYR A 222 -8.95 -8.38 -23.53
N HIS A 223 -10.22 -8.77 -23.37
CA HIS A 223 -11.30 -7.79 -23.22
C HIS A 223 -11.13 -6.94 -21.97
N GLY A 224 -10.89 -7.56 -20.80
CA GLY A 224 -10.71 -6.82 -19.55
C GLY A 224 -9.49 -5.89 -19.54
N PHE A 225 -8.38 -6.29 -20.14
CA PHE A 225 -7.14 -5.49 -20.08
C PHE A 225 -6.93 -4.54 -21.25
N GLN A 226 -7.63 -4.71 -22.38
CA GLN A 226 -7.38 -3.91 -23.60
C GLN A 226 -8.62 -3.30 -24.27
N LYS A 227 -9.85 -3.81 -24.03
CA LYS A 227 -11.03 -3.42 -24.84
C LYS A 227 -12.19 -2.86 -24.06
N ASN A 228 -12.54 -3.47 -22.94
CA ASN A 228 -13.64 -3.05 -22.10
C ASN A 228 -13.33 -1.70 -21.45
N ILE A 229 -14.38 -1.02 -20.99
CA ILE A 229 -14.22 0.03 -20.00
C ILE A 229 -14.12 -0.66 -18.64
N GLU A 230 -12.93 -0.59 -18.03
CA GLU A 230 -12.66 -1.18 -16.72
C GLU A 230 -11.94 -0.15 -15.85
N THR A 231 -12.19 -0.22 -14.55
CA THR A 231 -11.54 0.65 -13.57
C THR A 231 -10.78 -0.18 -12.56
N GLY A 232 -9.80 0.43 -11.94
CA GLY A 232 -9.11 -0.17 -10.81
C GLY A 232 -8.26 0.83 -10.06
N VAL A 233 -7.71 0.37 -8.94
CA VAL A 233 -6.76 1.10 -8.12
C VAL A 233 -5.60 0.19 -7.75
N VAL A 234 -4.39 0.71 -7.87
CA VAL A 234 -3.21 0.14 -7.24
C VAL A 234 -3.04 0.82 -5.89
N ILE A 235 -2.82 0.02 -4.85
CA ILE A 235 -2.52 0.47 -3.49
C ILE A 235 -1.15 -0.09 -3.12
N GLU A 236 -0.25 0.79 -2.71
CA GLU A 236 1.08 0.44 -2.19
C GLU A 236 1.31 1.09 -0.82
N ASN A 237 2.33 0.61 -0.11
CA ASN A 237 2.76 1.18 1.18
C ASN A 237 1.64 1.23 2.24
N HIS A 238 0.76 0.23 2.24
CA HIS A 238 -0.37 0.18 3.17
C HIS A 238 -0.69 -1.25 3.60
N GLN A 239 -1.06 -1.41 4.87
CA GLN A 239 -1.34 -2.70 5.50
C GLN A 239 -2.50 -3.48 4.82
N ILE A 240 -3.42 -2.77 4.16
CA ILE A 240 -4.57 -3.37 3.46
C ILE A 240 -4.19 -4.45 2.43
N SER A 241 -3.05 -4.29 1.74
CA SER A 241 -2.55 -5.29 0.78
C SER A 241 -2.28 -6.62 1.47
N ARG A 242 -1.64 -6.55 2.65
CA ARG A 242 -1.34 -7.72 3.48
C ARG A 242 -2.60 -8.26 4.16
N ASP A 243 -3.52 -7.41 4.61
CA ASP A 243 -4.77 -7.86 5.25
C ASP A 243 -5.64 -8.66 4.27
N ILE A 244 -5.78 -8.19 3.03
CA ILE A 244 -6.53 -8.91 1.99
C ILE A 244 -5.81 -10.22 1.64
N TRP A 245 -4.49 -10.21 1.48
CA TRP A 245 -3.72 -11.45 1.29
C TRP A 245 -3.95 -12.45 2.42
N ASN A 246 -3.84 -11.98 3.68
CA ASN A 246 -4.05 -12.77 4.88
C ASN A 246 -5.45 -13.37 4.92
N GLN A 247 -6.48 -12.62 4.50
CA GLN A 247 -7.84 -13.12 4.44
C GLN A 247 -7.95 -14.35 3.52
N TYR A 248 -7.37 -14.30 2.32
CA TYR A 248 -7.34 -15.45 1.42
C TYR A 248 -6.48 -16.60 1.96
N TYR A 249 -5.33 -16.29 2.54
CA TYR A 249 -4.47 -17.29 3.18
C TYR A 249 -5.21 -18.03 4.31
N MET A 250 -5.97 -17.32 5.13
CA MET A 250 -6.81 -17.93 6.17
C MET A 250 -7.92 -18.80 5.58
N LEU A 251 -8.54 -18.40 4.46
CA LEU A 251 -9.51 -19.26 3.77
C LEU A 251 -8.90 -20.56 3.26
N MET A 252 -7.64 -20.55 2.82
CA MET A 252 -6.91 -21.78 2.48
C MET A 252 -6.62 -22.64 3.72
N LYS A 253 -6.16 -22.01 4.81
CA LYS A 253 -5.84 -22.68 6.07
C LYS A 253 -7.07 -23.34 6.72
N GLU A 254 -8.21 -22.67 6.68
CA GLU A 254 -9.49 -23.15 7.21
C GLU A 254 -10.27 -24.06 6.24
N ASN A 255 -9.58 -24.58 5.21
CA ASN A 255 -10.14 -25.48 4.20
C ASN A 255 -11.40 -24.95 3.50
N GLN A 256 -11.55 -23.63 3.38
CA GLN A 256 -12.59 -22.97 2.58
C GLN A 256 -12.18 -22.86 1.11
N MET A 257 -10.88 -22.93 0.84
CA MET A 257 -10.31 -23.01 -0.51
C MET A 257 -9.54 -24.31 -0.66
N ARG A 258 -9.76 -25.01 -1.78
CA ARG A 258 -9.05 -26.24 -2.11
C ARG A 258 -8.03 -25.99 -3.19
N LYS A 259 -6.87 -26.62 -3.06
CA LYS A 259 -5.90 -26.69 -4.14
C LYS A 259 -6.51 -27.57 -5.24
N ALA A 260 -6.57 -27.06 -6.46
CA ALA A 260 -6.98 -27.84 -7.60
C ALA A 260 -5.92 -28.91 -7.90
N TYR A 261 -4.64 -28.52 -7.90
CA TYR A 261 -3.45 -29.35 -8.08
C TYR A 261 -2.23 -28.74 -7.39
#